data_AF-A0AAW5MZ52-F1
#
_entry.id   AF-A0AAW5MZ52-F1
#
_cell.length_a   1.000
_cell.length_b   1.000
_cell.length_c   1.000
_cell.angle_alpha   90.00
_cell.angle_beta   90.00
_cell.angle_gamma   90.00
#
_symmetry.space_group_name_H-M   'P 1'
#
loop_
_entity.id
_entity.type
_entity.pdbx_description
1 polymer ?
#
loop_
_entity_poly.entity_id
_entity_poly.type
_entity_poly.pdbx_seq_one_letter_code
_entity_poly.pdbx_strand_id
1 'polypeptide(L)' 'GSSVMVVWEGTRPLLVEIQALVDHSMMANPRRVAVGLEQNRLAILLAVLHRHGGLQMADQDVFVNVVGGVKVTETSAD' A
#
# COMPACT_ATOMS: atom_id res chain seq x y z
N GLY A 1 -10.46 -0.48 0.66
CA GLY A 1 -10.45 -1.42 1.78
C GLY A 1 -9.55 -0.93 2.87
N SER A 2 -9.69 -1.46 4.09
CA SER A 2 -8.78 -1.20 5.20
C SER A 2 -8.28 -2.51 5.82
N SER A 3 -7.10 -2.46 6.41
CA SER A 3 -6.48 -3.57 7.15
C SER A 3 -5.77 -3.01 8.37
N VAL A 4 -5.71 -3.76 9.47
CA VAL A 4 -4.96 -3.40 10.68
C VAL A 4 -3.73 -4.28 10.76
N MET A 5 -2.58 -3.67 11.04
CA MET A 5 -1.32 -4.37 11.23
C MET A 5 -0.59 -3.91 12.48
N VAL A 6 0.40 -4.69 12.92
CA VAL A 6 1.31 -4.32 14.01
C VAL A 6 2.60 -3.79 13.43
N VAL A 7 2.98 -2.57 13.80
CA VAL A 7 4.24 -1.93 13.44
C VAL A 7 5.11 -1.77 14.70
N TRP A 8 6.41 -1.96 14.58
CA TRP A 8 7.35 -1.78 15.69
C TRP A 8 8.05 -0.42 15.65
N GLU A 9 7.81 0.40 16.67
CA GLU A 9 8.61 1.61 16.93
C GLU A 9 9.65 1.30 18.01
N GLY A 10 10.85 0.92 17.59
CA GLY A 10 11.87 0.37 18.50
C GLY A 10 11.40 -0.95 19.12
N THR A 11 11.08 -0.93 20.42
CA THR A 11 10.55 -2.10 21.15
C THR A 11 9.05 -2.01 21.45
N ARG A 12 8.36 -0.97 20.95
CA ARG A 12 6.93 -0.75 21.19
C ARG A 12 6.10 -1.24 20.00
N PRO A 13 5.22 -2.24 20.17
CA PRO A 13 4.27 -2.60 19.13
C PRO A 13 3.11 -1.59 19.10
N LEU A 14 2.77 -1.11 17.91
CA LEU A 14 1.68 -0.19 17.66
C LEU A 14 0.72 -0.81 16.64
N LEU A 15 -0.59 -0.72 16.91
CA LEU A 15 -1.60 -1.05 15.92
C LEU A 15 -1.80 0.13 14.98
N VAL A 16 -1.67 -0.13 13.68
CA VAL A 16 -1.77 0.87 12.63
C VAL A 16 -2.75 0.38 11.57
N GLU A 17 -3.65 1.26 11.15
CA GLU A 17 -4.56 0.99 10.05
C GLU A 17 -3.91 1.41 8.72
N ILE A 18 -3.96 0.51 7.74
CA ILE A 18 -3.64 0.80 6.34
C ILE A 18 -4.96 0.88 5.57
N GLN A 19 -5.11 1.97 4.83
CA GLN A 19 -6.24 2.18 3.93
C GLN A 19 -5.76 2.14 2.49
N ALA A 20 -6.53 1.44 1.65
CA ALA A 20 -6.31 1.36 0.22
C ALA A 20 -7.58 1.76 -0.53
N LEU A 21 -7.44 2.61 -1.54
CA LEU A 21 -8.48 2.92 -2.52
C LEU A 21 -7.95 2.55 -3.89
N VAL A 22 -8.73 1.75 -4.62
CA VAL A 22 -8.44 1.32 -5.99
C VAL A 22 -9.64 1.70 -6.83
N ASP A 23 -9.39 2.37 -7.95
CA ASP A 23 -10.42 2.78 -8.91
C ASP A 23 -9.87 2.75 -10.33
N HIS A 24 -10.76 2.68 -11.33
CA HIS A 24 -10.35 2.67 -12.73
C HIS A 24 -9.73 4.01 -13.12
N SER A 25 -8.55 3.96 -13.75
CA SER A 25 -7.83 5.17 -14.17
C SER A 25 -8.36 5.69 -15.49
N MET A 26 -8.59 7.00 -15.56
CA MET A 26 -8.89 7.71 -16.81
C MET A 26 -7.62 8.18 -17.53
N MET A 27 -6.44 7.93 -16.97
CA MET A 27 -5.14 8.38 -17.48
C MET A 27 -4.41 7.24 -18.21
N ALA A 28 -3.58 7.60 -19.19
CA ALA A 28 -2.72 6.62 -19.88
C ALA A 28 -1.68 5.97 -18.94
N ASN A 29 -1.31 6.66 -17.87
CA ASN A 29 -0.46 6.12 -16.81
C ASN A 29 -1.19 6.28 -15.46
N PRO A 30 -1.64 5.18 -14.84
CA PRO A 30 -2.37 5.26 -13.59
C PRO A 30 -1.53 5.83 -12.44
N ARG A 31 -2.22 6.49 -11.53
CA ARG A 31 -1.64 7.08 -10.32
C ARG A 31 -1.40 5.98 -9.30
N ARG A 32 -0.18 5.92 -8.77
CA ARG A 32 0.21 5.03 -7.67
C ARG A 32 0.78 5.87 -6.55
N VAL A 33 -0.02 6.11 -5.52
CA VAL A 33 0.29 7.03 -4.43
C VAL A 33 0.38 6.25 -3.13
N ALA A 34 1.49 6.41 -2.42
CA ALA A 34 1.72 5.84 -1.10
C ALA A 34 2.00 6.97 -0.11
N VAL A 35 1.25 7.01 0.99
CA VAL A 35 1.45 7.95 2.10
C VAL A 35 1.75 7.14 3.35
N GLY A 36 2.90 7.38 3.98
CA GLY A 36 3.37 6.61 5.13
C GLY A 36 3.98 5.24 4.78
N LEU A 37 3.97 4.86 3.50
CA LEU A 37 4.72 3.71 2.94
C LEU A 37 5.65 4.21 1.82
N GLU A 38 6.71 3.47 1.54
CA GLU A 38 7.60 3.74 0.42
C GLU A 38 6.94 3.37 -0.93
N GLN A 39 7.16 4.18 -1.96
CA GLN A 39 6.44 4.07 -3.23
C GLN A 39 6.88 2.87 -4.08
N ASN A 40 8.16 2.52 -4.08
CA ASN A 40 8.65 1.33 -4.80
C ASN A 40 8.11 0.03 -4.17
N ARG A 41 7.93 -0.02 -2.85
CA ARG A 41 7.25 -1.14 -2.17
C ARG A 41 5.84 -1.33 -2.69
N LEU A 42 5.06 -0.25 -2.79
CA LEU A 42 3.73 -0.30 -3.41
C LEU A 42 3.79 -0.87 -4.85
N ALA A 43 4.77 -0.46 -5.65
CA ALA A 43 4.93 -0.98 -7.01
C ALA A 43 5.24 -2.49 -7.04
N ILE A 44 6.09 -2.98 -6.13
CA ILE A 44 6.40 -4.41 -6.00
C ILE A 44 5.17 -5.19 -5.56
N LEU A 45 4.44 -4.72 -4.54
CA LEU A 45 3.22 -5.38 -4.05
C LEU A 45 2.15 -5.49 -5.13
N LEU A 46 1.93 -4.42 -5.91
CA LEU A 46 1.00 -4.46 -7.05
C LEU A 46 1.46 -5.44 -8.13
N ALA A 47 2.77 -5.54 -8.40
CA ALA A 47 3.30 -6.52 -9.34
C ALA A 47 3.08 -7.97 -8.85
N VAL A 48 3.26 -8.23 -7.55
CA VAL A 48 2.98 -9.53 -6.92
C VAL A 48 1.49 -9.87 -7.02
N LEU A 49 0.60 -8.93 -6.66
CA LEU A 49 -0.85 -9.12 -6.76
C LEU A 49 -1.32 -9.41 -8.18
N HIS A 50 -0.71 -8.77 -9.18
CA HIS A 50 -1.00 -9.07 -10.59
C HIS A 50 -0.46 -10.46 -10.99
N ARG A 51 0.81 -10.74 -10.72
CA ARG A 51 1.50 -11.98 -11.15
C ARG A 51 0.94 -13.23 -10.47
N HIS A 52 0.64 -13.14 -9.18
CA HIS A 52 0.29 -14.28 -8.33
C HIS A 52 -1.17 -14.26 -7.85
N GLY A 53 -1.76 -13.07 -7.70
CA GLY A 53 -3.18 -12.92 -7.33
C GLY A 53 -4.14 -12.84 -8.52
N GLY A 54 -3.62 -12.74 -9.75
CA GLY A 54 -4.42 -12.66 -10.98
C GLY A 54 -5.22 -11.35 -11.13
N LEU A 55 -4.90 -10.32 -10.32
CA LEU A 55 -5.62 -9.06 -10.32
C LEU A 55 -5.11 -8.12 -11.41
N GLN A 56 -5.99 -7.58 -12.25
CA GLN A 56 -5.63 -6.56 -13.25
C GLN A 56 -5.41 -5.21 -12.55
N MET A 57 -4.16 -4.76 -12.53
CA MET A 57 -3.72 -3.53 -11.86
C MET A 57 -3.09 -2.50 -12.81
N ALA A 58 -3.06 -2.81 -14.11
CA ALA A 58 -2.38 -2.00 -15.12
C ALA A 58 -3.14 -0.70 -15.47
N ASP A 59 -4.45 -0.68 -15.28
CA ASP A 59 -5.37 0.40 -15.60
C ASP A 59 -6.07 0.97 -14.34
N GLN A 60 -5.52 0.69 -13.16
CA GLN A 60 -6.10 1.08 -11.88
C GLN A 60 -5.26 2.16 -11.21
N ASP A 61 -5.93 3.24 -10.80
CA ASP A 61 -5.36 4.20 -9.85
C ASP A 61 -5.37 3.54 -8.46
N VAL A 62 -4.24 3.61 -7.75
CA VAL A 62 -4.06 3.01 -6.44
C VAL A 62 -3.53 4.06 -5.46
N PHE A 63 -4.28 4.23 -4.37
CA PHE A 63 -3.91 5.11 -3.27
C PHE A 63 -3.81 4.28 -1.99
N VAL A 64 -2.67 4.32 -1.34
CA VAL A 64 -2.42 3.66 -0.05
C VAL A 64 -2.03 4.71 0.98
N ASN A 65 -2.66 4.65 2.16
CA ASN A 65 -2.41 5.55 3.26
C ASN A 65 -2.23 4.76 4.56
N VAL A 66 -1.14 5.04 5.26
CA VAL A 66 -0.94 4.63 6.65
C VAL A 66 -1.59 5.68 7.55
N VAL A 67 -2.65 5.28 8.25
CA VAL A 67 -3.44 6.18 9.10
C VAL A 67 -2.61 6.63 10.30
N GLY A 68 -2.84 7.86 10.75
CA GLY A 68 -2.17 8.43 11.93
C GLY A 68 -0.82 9.06 11.66
N GLY A 69 -0.40 9.20 10.38
CA GLY A 69 0.84 9.88 10.00
C GLY A 69 2.12 9.09 10.31
N VAL A 70 1.97 7.81 10.66
CA VAL A 70 3.07 6.89 10.91
C VAL A 70 3.78 6.56 9.60
N LYS A 71 5.11 6.43 9.64
CA LYS A 71 5.90 5.91 8.51
C LYS A 71 6.29 4.46 8.78
N VAL A 72 5.92 3.58 7.86
CA VAL A 72 6.22 2.15 7.91
C VAL A 72 7.41 1.87 7.01
N THR A 73 8.58 1.70 7.62
CA THR A 73 9.84 1.40 6.92
C THR A 73 10.23 -0.07 6.98
N GLU A 74 9.58 -0.86 7.84
CA GLU A 74 9.82 -2.29 7.95
C GLU A 74 9.10 -3.09 6.86
N THR A 75 9.67 -4.26 6.55
CA THR A 75 9.17 -5.18 5.52
C THR A 75 8.06 -6.09 6.02
N SER A 76 7.78 -6.13 7.33
CA SER A 76 6.69 -6.94 7.91
C SER A 76 5.29 -6.50 7.46
N ALA A 77 5.19 -5.30 6.87
CA ALA A 77 3.96 -4.73 6.32
C ALA A 77 3.67 -5.10 4.86
N ASP A 78 4.58 -5.83 4.20
CA ASP A 78 4.43 -6.29 2.80
C ASP A 78 3.51 -7.51 2.69
#